data_AF-A0A852TQU9-F1
#
_entry.id   AF-A0A852TQU9-F1
#
_cell.length_a   1.000
_cell.length_b   1.000
_cell.length_c   1.000
_cell.angle_alpha   90.00
_cell.angle_beta   90.00
_cell.angle_gamma   90.00
#
_symmetry.space_group_name_H-M   'P 1'
#
loop_
_entity.id
_entity.type
_entity.pdbx_description
1 polymer ?
#
loop_
_entity_poly.entity_id
_entity_poly.type
_entity_poly.pdbx_seq_one_letter_code
_entity_poly.pdbx_strand_id
1 'polypeptide(L)'
;MSEQPERVTARDVADFLSEVLGRFGGTSPETPAEDVAFFERKAALFDRVAAEHPDDAEAQDVAADVRRQLAEVRERCGLDGGEV
;
A
#
# COMPACT_ATOMS: atom_id res chain seq x y z
N MET A 1 -15.27 1.57 19.78
CA MET A 1 -14.18 2.56 19.89
C MET A 1 -13.84 2.93 18.46
N SER A 2 -14.09 4.17 18.04
CA SER A 2 -13.79 4.60 16.67
C SER A 2 -12.34 5.01 16.62
N GLU A 3 -11.48 4.10 16.16
CA GLU A 3 -10.11 4.44 15.77
C GLU A 3 -10.24 5.35 14.55
N GLN A 4 -10.18 6.67 14.76
CA GLN A 4 -10.10 7.59 13.63
C GLN A 4 -8.80 7.26 12.89
N PRO A 5 -8.86 6.99 11.58
CA PRO A 5 -7.67 6.72 10.79
C PRO A 5 -6.70 7.88 10.96
N GLU A 6 -5.44 7.57 11.22
CA GLU A 6 -4.41 8.57 11.39
C GLU A 6 -4.31 9.41 10.10
N ARG A 7 -4.30 10.74 10.21
CA ARG A 7 -4.31 11.60 9.00
C ARG A 7 -3.06 11.43 8.18
N VAL A 8 -3.19 11.36 6.86
CA VAL A 8 -2.04 11.33 5.95
C VAL A 8 -1.38 12.70 5.93
N THR A 9 -0.07 12.72 6.17
CA THR A 9 0.72 13.95 6.12
C THR A 9 1.48 14.06 4.80
N ALA A 10 1.88 15.29 4.44
CA ALA A 10 2.77 15.50 3.30
C ALA A 10 4.11 14.75 3.43
N ARG A 11 4.53 14.47 4.67
CA ARG A 11 5.71 13.65 4.95
C ARG A 11 5.49 12.20 4.54
N ASP A 12 4.37 11.59 4.92
CA ASP A 12 4.03 10.21 4.54
C ASP A 12 4.03 10.04 3.01
N VAL A 13 3.47 11.02 2.30
CA VAL A 13 3.47 11.04 0.83
C VAL A 13 4.89 11.19 0.28
N ALA A 14 5.70 12.09 0.83
CA ALA A 14 7.08 12.30 0.38
C ALA A 14 7.98 11.08 0.63
N ASP A 15 7.83 10.43 1.78
CA ASP A 15 8.53 9.19 2.12
C ASP A 15 8.13 8.06 1.15
N PHE A 16 6.83 7.88 0.88
CA PHE A 16 6.36 6.89 -0.11
C PHE A 16 6.87 7.18 -1.53
N LEU A 17 6.83 8.44 -1.99
CA LEU A 17 7.36 8.81 -3.30
C LEU A 17 8.86 8.58 -3.40
N SER A 18 9.61 8.76 -2.32
CA SER A 18 11.04 8.45 -2.26
C SER A 18 11.29 6.95 -2.40
N GLU A 19 10.46 6.12 -1.78
CA GLU A 19 10.50 4.65 -1.90
C GLU A 19 10.18 4.22 -3.35
N VAL A 20 9.16 4.81 -3.97
CA VAL A 20 8.80 4.60 -5.38
C VAL A 20 9.98 4.98 -6.30
N LEU A 21 10.58 6.16 -6.10
CA LEU A 21 11.72 6.61 -6.89
C LEU A 21 12.94 5.69 -6.73
N GLY A 22 13.23 5.24 -5.51
CA GLY A 22 14.29 4.26 -5.27
C GLY A 22 14.03 2.99 -6.09
N ARG A 23 12.80 2.51 -6.07
CA ARG A 23 12.43 1.28 -6.78
C ARG A 23 12.59 1.37 -8.30
N PHE A 24 12.17 2.48 -8.91
CA PHE A 24 12.32 2.71 -10.36
C PHE A 24 13.72 3.18 -10.77
N GLY A 25 14.51 3.71 -9.82
CA GLY A 25 15.88 4.16 -10.02
C GLY A 25 16.95 3.07 -10.06
N GLY A 26 16.56 1.79 -9.90
CA GLY A 26 17.47 0.64 -10.05
C GLY A 26 17.61 -0.23 -8.81
N THR A 27 17.08 0.18 -7.65
CA THR A 27 16.90 -0.71 -6.50
C THR A 27 15.58 -1.47 -6.65
N SER A 28 15.55 -2.46 -7.55
CA SER A 28 14.46 -3.46 -7.54
C SER A 28 14.41 -4.13 -6.16
N PRO A 29 13.23 -4.60 -5.70
CA PRO A 29 13.18 -5.38 -4.47
C PRO A 29 14.10 -6.57 -4.63
N GLU A 30 14.95 -6.79 -3.64
CA GLU A 30 15.91 -7.89 -3.66
C GLU A 30 15.19 -9.21 -3.36
N THR A 31 14.01 -9.15 -2.74
CA THR A 31 13.23 -10.31 -2.29
C THR A 31 11.70 -10.18 -2.48
N PRO A 32 10.98 -11.31 -2.59
CA PRO A 32 9.51 -11.35 -2.54
C PRO A 32 8.90 -10.68 -1.30
N ALA A 33 9.58 -10.75 -0.15
CA ALA A 33 9.12 -10.16 1.10
C ALA A 33 9.15 -8.63 1.05
N GLU A 34 10.20 -8.04 0.46
CA GLU A 34 10.28 -6.59 0.26
C GLU A 34 9.24 -6.09 -0.74
N ASP A 35 8.92 -6.92 -1.73
CA ASP A 35 7.85 -6.63 -2.67
C ASP A 35 6.50 -6.55 -1.96
N VAL A 36 6.15 -7.56 -1.15
CA VAL A 36 4.93 -7.52 -0.35
C VAL A 36 4.92 -6.33 0.61
N ALA A 37 6.03 -6.08 1.33
CA ALA A 37 6.11 -4.96 2.27
C ALA A 37 5.89 -3.59 1.61
N PHE A 38 6.40 -3.39 0.38
CA PHE A 38 6.15 -2.19 -0.41
C PHE A 38 4.65 -2.02 -0.72
N PHE A 39 3.99 -3.09 -1.19
CA PHE A 39 2.56 -3.03 -1.51
C PHE A 39 1.68 -2.91 -0.25
N GLU A 40 2.12 -3.43 0.90
CA GLU A 40 1.45 -3.23 2.19
C GLU A 40 1.49 -1.77 2.62
N ARG A 41 2.66 -1.12 2.53
CA ARG A 41 2.78 0.32 2.81
C ARG A 41 1.94 1.16 1.86
N LYS A 42 1.96 0.81 0.57
CA LYS A 42 1.11 1.45 -0.44
C LYS A 42 -0.37 1.33 -0.05
N ALA A 43 -0.85 0.12 0.25
CA ALA A 43 -2.25 -0.11 0.64
C ALA A 43 -2.64 0.68 1.90
N ALA A 44 -1.81 0.64 2.94
CA ALA A 44 -2.07 1.37 4.18
C ALA A 44 -2.18 2.89 3.97
N LEU A 45 -1.35 3.47 3.09
CA LEU A 45 -1.42 4.90 2.75
C LEU A 45 -2.74 5.24 2.05
N PHE A 46 -3.11 4.50 1.00
CA PHE A 46 -4.32 4.78 0.24
C PHE A 46 -5.61 4.47 1.03
N ASP A 47 -5.60 3.47 1.91
CA ASP A 47 -6.72 3.22 2.81
C ASP A 47 -6.92 4.38 3.81
N ARG A 48 -5.84 5.01 4.29
CA ARG A 48 -5.96 6.23 5.12
C ARG A 48 -6.53 7.40 4.33
N VAL A 49 -6.05 7.65 3.10
CA VAL A 49 -6.60 8.70 2.23
C VAL A 49 -8.09 8.48 1.97
N ALA A 50 -8.50 7.26 1.61
CA ALA A 50 -9.89 6.92 1.39
C ALA A 50 -10.74 7.09 2.65
N ALA A 51 -10.19 6.80 3.83
CA ALA A 51 -10.92 6.95 5.08
C ALA A 51 -11.04 8.42 5.54
N GLU A 52 -10.10 9.30 5.16
CA GLU A 52 -10.21 10.75 5.35
C GLU A 52 -11.22 11.40 4.39
N HIS A 53 -11.41 10.80 3.21
CA HIS A 53 -12.29 11.29 2.15
C HIS A 53 -13.36 10.25 1.78
N PRO A 54 -14.34 9.95 2.67
CA PRO A 54 -15.31 8.88 2.45
C PRO A 54 -16.27 9.15 1.28
N ASP A 55 -16.51 10.42 0.94
CA ASP A 55 -17.37 10.82 -0.18
C ASP A 55 -16.62 10.91 -1.53
N ASP A 56 -15.30 10.70 -1.52
CA ASP A 56 -14.47 10.74 -2.72
C ASP A 56 -14.40 9.35 -3.36
N ALA A 57 -15.21 9.16 -4.40
CA ALA A 57 -15.27 7.89 -5.14
C ALA A 57 -13.93 7.52 -5.79
N GLU A 58 -13.13 8.49 -6.23
CA GLU A 58 -11.81 8.24 -6.79
C GLU A 58 -10.86 7.70 -5.72
N ALA A 59 -10.89 8.28 -4.52
CA ALA A 59 -10.10 7.78 -3.40
C ALA A 59 -10.48 6.34 -3.02
N GLN A 60 -11.79 6.00 -3.01
CA GLN A 60 -12.26 4.64 -2.73
C GLN A 60 -11.81 3.65 -3.81
N ASP A 61 -11.95 4.00 -5.09
CA ASP A 61 -11.58 3.15 -6.21
C ASP A 61 -10.07 2.88 -6.23
N VAL A 62 -9.25 3.91 -5.98
CA VAL A 62 -7.80 3.77 -5.88
C VAL A 62 -7.42 2.87 -4.71
N ALA A 63 -8.04 3.03 -3.54
CA ALA A 63 -7.76 2.15 -2.39
C ALA A 63 -8.14 0.69 -2.69
N ALA A 64 -9.25 0.44 -3.37
CA ALA A 64 -9.65 -0.90 -3.80
C ALA A 64 -8.67 -1.50 -4.82
N ASP A 65 -8.21 -0.70 -5.79
CA ASP A 65 -7.22 -1.13 -6.78
C ASP A 65 -5.89 -1.50 -6.13
N VAL A 66 -5.41 -0.69 -5.18
CA VAL A 66 -4.17 -0.96 -4.45
C VAL A 66 -4.28 -2.22 -3.59
N ARG A 67 -5.43 -2.45 -2.95
CA ARG A 67 -5.69 -3.71 -2.21
C ARG A 67 -5.67 -4.93 -3.14
N ARG A 68 -6.21 -4.82 -4.35
CA ARG A 68 -6.12 -5.87 -5.37
C ARG A 68 -4.66 -6.13 -5.76
N GLN A 69 -3.88 -5.09 -6.02
CA GLN A 69 -2.45 -5.24 -6.34
C GLN A 69 -1.68 -5.95 -5.21
N LEU A 70 -1.95 -5.63 -3.94
CA LEU A 70 -1.33 -6.31 -2.81
C LEU A 70 -1.69 -7.80 -2.78
N ALA A 71 -2.95 -8.16 -3.04
CA ALA A 71 -3.38 -9.56 -3.10
C ALA A 71 -2.65 -10.33 -4.22
N GLU A 72 -2.54 -9.74 -5.41
CA GLU A 72 -1.80 -10.32 -6.54
C GLU A 72 -0.31 -10.52 -6.21
N VAL A 73 0.31 -9.57 -5.50
CA VAL A 73 1.72 -9.68 -5.10
C VAL A 73 1.89 -10.75 -4.04
N ARG A 74 0.98 -10.85 -3.06
CA ARG A 74 1.01 -11.92 -2.04
C ARG A 74 0.87 -13.31 -2.66
N GLU A 75 -0.04 -13.46 -3.61
CA GLU A 75 -0.22 -14.70 -4.38
C GLU A 75 1.05 -15.04 -5.16
N ARG A 76 1.61 -14.08 -5.91
CA ARG A 76 2.86 -14.25 -6.68
C ARG A 76 4.05 -14.65 -5.80
N CYS A 77 4.13 -14.11 -4.58
CA CYS A 77 5.23 -14.35 -3.66
C CYS A 77 5.07 -15.64 -2.84
N GLY A 78 3.95 -16.36 -2.99
CA GLY A 78 3.68 -17.59 -2.23
C GLY A 78 3.50 -17.35 -0.73
N LEU A 79 3.13 -16.13 -0.33
CA LEU A 79 2.83 -15.77 1.05
C LEU A 79 1.36 -16.03 1.44
N ASP A 80 0.61 -16.71 0.58
CA ASP A 80 -0.63 -17.38 0.94
C ASP A 80 -0.28 -18.70 1.65
N GLY A 81 0.09 -18.57 2.93
CA GLY A 81 0.73 -19.64 3.69
C GLY A 81 0.54 -19.50 5.19
N GLY A 82 -0.71 -19.26 5.62
CA GLY A 82 -1.18 -19.54 6.97
C GLY A 82 -2.19 -20.70 6.92
N GLU A 83 -1.63 -21.91 6.91
CA GLU A 83 -2.14 -23.24 7.28
C GLU A 83 -3.64 -23.52 7.56
N VAL A 84 -4.10 -24.62 6.93
CA VAL A 84 -5.08 -25.68 7.34
C VAL A 84 -6.16 -25.40 8.38
#